data_AF-A0A0F7IIL2-F1
#
_entry.id   AF-A0A0F7IIL2-F1
#
_cell.length_a   1.000
_cell.length_b   1.000
_cell.length_c   1.000
_cell.angle_alpha   90.00
_cell.angle_beta   90.00
_cell.angle_gamma   90.00
#
_symmetry.space_group_name_H-M   'P 1'
#
loop_
_entity.id
_entity.type
_entity.pdbx_description
1 polymer ?
#
loop_
_entity_poly.entity_id
_entity_poly.type
_entity_poly.pdbx_seq_one_letter_code
_entity_poly.pdbx_strand_id
1 'polypeptide(L)'
;MFLSPLLVFMGIVTLLVRDRPNPYVGVRMGYTYLSREAWRKANTFAGVYSVLVGAVMLLAVLLLNPPIHVFIVVYFLSLFPLVYVSYRIAKKTYEMEDMSSPPREMKPFTAGSVRKPVLLQAIPLLAYLLIAALSWNSLPDVVAIHFAMDGTPDGFAGKVVGILVIPTAMMLAMVVLTAFSAREPLILRLPVDRPQVAFLAMQMLLAAVFTVTLIYNLGLVSGKAVLVTAFSGLVFVLLVVVWLSRSSG
;
A
#
# COMPACT_ATOMS: atom_id res chain seq x y z
N MET A 1 -3.14 9.84 -21.24
CA MET A 1 -4.21 10.84 -21.48
C MET A 1 -5.24 10.92 -20.36
N PHE A 2 -5.79 9.82 -19.84
CA PHE A 2 -6.88 9.89 -18.85
C PHE A 2 -6.49 10.23 -17.40
N LEU A 3 -5.21 10.08 -17.02
CA LEU A 3 -4.78 10.28 -15.62
C LEU A 3 -4.84 11.75 -15.15
N SER A 4 -4.49 12.71 -16.00
CA SER A 4 -4.54 14.15 -15.66
C SER A 4 -5.97 14.66 -15.40
N PRO A 5 -6.96 14.46 -16.29
CA PRO A 5 -8.34 14.87 -16.02
C PRO A 5 -8.96 14.10 -14.85
N LEU A 6 -8.58 12.84 -14.64
CA LEU A 6 -8.98 12.09 -13.44
C LEU A 6 -8.45 12.74 -12.16
N LEU A 7 -7.19 13.19 -12.13
CA LEU A 7 -6.61 13.86 -10.97
C LEU A 7 -7.32 15.20 -10.68
N VAL A 8 -7.66 15.97 -11.72
CA VAL A 8 -8.47 17.19 -11.58
C VAL A 8 -9.84 16.87 -11.00
N PHE A 9 -10.54 15.89 -11.58
CA PHE A 9 -11.86 15.47 -11.12
C PHE A 9 -11.82 15.02 -9.66
N MET A 10 -10.88 14.15 -9.29
CA MET A 10 -10.71 13.68 -7.92
C MET A 10 -10.38 14.82 -6.96
N GLY A 11 -9.59 15.81 -7.40
CA GLY A 11 -9.32 17.02 -6.65
C GLY A 11 -10.59 17.84 -6.35
N ILE A 12 -11.42 18.06 -7.37
CA ILE A 12 -12.71 18.75 -7.23
C ILE A 12 -13.64 18.00 -6.28
N VAL A 13 -13.84 16.68 -6.49
CA VAL A 13 -14.72 15.89 -5.62
C VAL A 13 -14.20 15.91 -4.18
N THR A 14 -12.89 15.80 -3.96
CA THR A 14 -12.28 15.92 -2.63
C THR A 14 -12.60 17.27 -2.00
N LEU A 15 -12.53 18.37 -2.76
CA LEU A 15 -12.89 19.70 -2.27
C LEU A 15 -14.37 19.79 -1.91
N LEU A 16 -15.27 19.19 -2.67
CA LEU A 16 -16.72 19.24 -2.43
C LEU A 16 -17.15 18.47 -1.18
N VAL A 17 -16.46 17.38 -0.85
CA VAL A 17 -16.84 16.53 0.30
C VAL A 17 -15.97 16.73 1.54
N ARG A 18 -15.02 17.68 1.53
CA ARG A 18 -14.03 17.86 2.60
C ARG A 18 -14.60 18.30 3.94
N ASP A 19 -15.82 18.84 3.98
CA ASP A 19 -16.39 19.37 5.23
C ASP A 19 -16.91 18.29 6.17
N ARG A 20 -17.08 17.04 5.69
CA ARG A 20 -17.44 15.89 6.53
C ARG A 20 -16.57 14.67 6.22
N PRO A 21 -15.96 14.04 7.25
CA PRO A 21 -15.28 12.76 7.07
C PRO A 21 -16.20 11.73 6.44
N ASN A 22 -15.71 11.07 5.39
CA ASN A 22 -16.45 10.06 4.67
C ASN A 22 -15.50 8.92 4.26
N PRO A 23 -16.02 7.69 4.07
CA PRO A 23 -15.18 6.54 3.79
C PRO A 23 -14.83 6.37 2.31
N TYR A 24 -15.19 7.30 1.41
CA TYR A 24 -15.12 7.09 -0.05
C TYR A 24 -14.16 8.03 -0.79
N VAL A 25 -14.11 9.32 -0.44
CA VAL A 25 -13.27 10.32 -1.13
C VAL A 25 -12.41 11.10 -0.13
N GLY A 26 -11.19 11.46 -0.57
CA GLY A 26 -10.23 12.26 0.18
C GLY A 26 -9.02 11.49 0.70
N VAL A 27 -8.05 12.23 1.26
CA VAL A 27 -6.88 11.73 1.99
C VAL A 27 -7.34 11.20 3.35
N ARG A 28 -7.14 9.90 3.56
CA ARG A 28 -7.65 9.15 4.72
C ARG A 28 -6.54 8.54 5.55
N MET A 29 -5.76 9.43 6.16
CA MET A 29 -4.66 9.04 7.04
C MET A 29 -5.09 9.07 8.49
N GLY A 30 -4.38 8.33 9.34
CA GLY A 30 -4.63 8.22 10.77
C GLY A 30 -5.14 9.51 11.45
N TYR A 31 -4.35 10.58 11.39
CA TYR A 31 -4.70 11.88 11.99
C TYR A 31 -5.96 12.54 11.39
N THR A 32 -6.26 12.32 10.10
CA THR A 32 -7.50 12.84 9.48
C THR A 32 -8.75 12.16 10.02
N TYR A 33 -8.64 10.96 10.62
CA TYR A 33 -9.77 10.32 11.30
C TYR A 33 -9.92 10.74 12.76
N LEU A 34 -8.88 11.34 13.36
CA LEU A 34 -8.87 11.73 14.76
C LEU A 34 -9.42 13.14 14.97
N SER A 35 -9.33 14.00 13.96
CA SER A 35 -9.78 15.40 14.02
C SER A 35 -10.54 15.81 12.76
N ARG A 36 -11.70 16.44 12.95
CA ARG A 36 -12.47 17.06 11.85
C ARG A 36 -11.71 18.21 11.21
N GLU A 37 -10.94 18.96 11.98
CA GLU A 37 -10.15 20.06 11.46
C GLU A 37 -8.94 19.55 10.66
N ALA A 38 -8.25 18.52 11.16
CA ALA A 38 -7.17 17.83 10.47
C ALA A 38 -7.67 17.22 9.15
N TRP A 39 -8.85 16.58 9.16
CA TRP A 39 -9.54 16.11 7.96
C TRP A 39 -9.72 17.24 6.95
N ARG A 40 -10.36 18.34 7.38
CA ARG A 40 -10.73 19.44 6.48
C ARG A 40 -9.50 20.13 5.90
N LYS A 41 -8.48 20.44 6.71
CA LYS A 41 -7.25 21.10 6.25
C LYS A 41 -6.43 20.21 5.30
N ALA A 42 -6.23 18.93 5.65
CA ALA A 42 -5.50 18.00 4.79
C ALA A 42 -6.23 17.77 3.46
N ASN A 43 -7.56 17.58 3.48
CA ASN A 43 -8.35 17.39 2.26
C ASN A 43 -8.51 18.67 1.43
N THR A 44 -8.47 19.86 2.05
CA THR A 44 -8.40 21.12 1.31
C THR A 44 -7.11 21.20 0.51
N PHE A 45 -5.96 20.94 1.16
CA PHE A 45 -4.68 20.92 0.47
C PHE A 45 -4.66 19.86 -0.64
N ALA A 46 -5.04 18.61 -0.32
CA ALA A 46 -5.02 17.51 -1.27
C ALA A 46 -5.89 17.77 -2.50
N GLY A 47 -7.08 18.33 -2.28
CA GLY A 47 -7.99 18.71 -3.35
C GLY A 47 -7.41 19.79 -4.26
N VAL A 48 -6.94 20.92 -3.68
CA VAL A 48 -6.32 22.02 -4.45
C VAL A 48 -5.07 21.54 -5.21
N TYR A 49 -4.19 20.81 -4.53
CA TYR A 49 -2.97 20.27 -5.13
C TYR A 49 -3.29 19.37 -6.33
N SER A 50 -4.26 18.46 -6.19
CA SER A 50 -4.65 17.54 -7.26
C SER A 50 -5.23 18.29 -8.47
N VAL A 51 -6.03 19.33 -8.24
CA VAL A 51 -6.53 20.19 -9.33
C VAL A 51 -5.38 20.90 -10.05
N LEU A 52 -4.45 21.53 -9.32
CA LEU A 52 -3.34 22.26 -9.91
C LEU A 52 -2.37 21.36 -10.68
N VAL A 53 -1.92 20.27 -10.06
CA VAL A 53 -1.02 19.31 -10.70
C VAL A 53 -1.71 18.64 -11.89
N GLY A 54 -2.97 18.23 -11.74
CA GLY A 54 -3.75 17.65 -12.83
C GLY A 54 -3.90 18.60 -14.02
N ALA A 55 -4.17 19.89 -13.77
CA ALA A 55 -4.29 20.91 -14.81
C ALA A 55 -2.95 21.19 -15.51
N VAL A 56 -1.85 21.32 -14.75
CA VAL A 56 -0.51 21.50 -15.31
C VAL A 56 -0.11 20.30 -16.17
N MET A 57 -0.36 19.08 -15.70
CA MET A 57 -0.07 17.87 -16.46
C MET A 57 -0.94 17.74 -17.71
N LEU A 58 -2.22 18.13 -17.62
CA LEU A 58 -3.11 18.15 -18.79
C LEU A 58 -2.58 19.13 -19.84
N LEU A 59 -2.19 20.33 -19.44
CA LEU A 59 -1.60 21.32 -20.33
C LEU A 59 -0.29 20.83 -20.95
N ALA A 60 0.59 20.20 -20.15
CA ALA A 60 1.84 19.62 -20.65
C ALA A 60 1.60 18.55 -21.72
N VAL A 61 0.57 17.70 -21.55
CA VAL A 61 0.20 16.71 -22.57
C VAL A 61 -0.28 17.40 -23.85
N LEU A 62 -1.12 18.43 -23.74
CA LEU A 62 -1.67 19.14 -24.89
C LEU A 62 -0.62 19.94 -25.67
N LEU A 63 0.36 20.53 -24.99
CA LEU A 63 1.36 21.41 -25.61
C LEU A 63 2.64 20.68 -26.02
N LEU A 64 3.08 19.68 -25.25
CA LEU A 64 4.41 19.09 -25.38
C LEU A 64 4.40 17.63 -25.85
N ASN A 65 3.24 16.95 -25.77
CA ASN A 65 3.07 15.54 -26.12
C ASN A 65 4.23 14.63 -25.66
N PRO A 66 4.55 14.59 -24.35
CA PRO A 66 5.71 13.85 -23.85
C PRO A 66 5.56 12.34 -24.04
N PRO A 67 6.66 11.57 -24.16
CA PRO A 67 6.62 10.11 -24.16
C PRO A 67 5.93 9.56 -22.92
N ILE A 68 5.17 8.47 -23.09
CA ILE A 68 4.30 7.91 -22.03
C ILE A 68 5.06 7.55 -20.75
N HIS A 69 6.31 7.07 -20.84
CA HIS A 69 7.12 6.71 -19.69
C HIS A 69 7.53 7.95 -18.86
N VAL A 70 7.87 9.07 -19.51
CA VAL A 70 8.17 10.34 -18.83
C VAL A 70 6.94 10.84 -18.09
N PHE A 71 5.77 10.80 -18.75
CA PHE A 71 4.51 11.19 -18.14
C PHE A 71 4.18 10.36 -16.89
N ILE A 72 4.36 9.03 -16.96
CA ILE A 72 4.12 8.11 -15.83
C ILE A 72 5.06 8.42 -14.67
N VAL A 73 6.35 8.62 -14.93
CA VAL A 73 7.34 8.94 -13.88
C VAL A 73 6.96 10.26 -13.18
N VAL A 74 6.65 11.32 -13.95
CA VAL A 74 6.24 12.61 -13.38
C VAL A 74 4.95 12.49 -12.57
N TYR A 75 3.97 11.72 -13.06
CA TYR A 75 2.73 11.45 -12.33
C TYR A 75 3.00 10.84 -10.95
N PHE A 76 3.78 9.75 -10.89
CA PHE A 76 4.10 9.09 -9.62
C PHE A 76 4.94 9.97 -8.69
N LEU A 77 5.90 10.73 -9.23
CA LEU A 77 6.67 11.70 -8.43
C LEU A 77 5.76 12.78 -7.83
N SER A 78 4.73 13.22 -8.56
CA SER A 78 3.79 14.23 -8.07
C SER A 78 2.89 13.74 -6.92
N LEU A 79 2.71 12.42 -6.77
CA LEU A 79 1.92 11.84 -5.67
C LEU A 79 2.67 11.91 -4.33
N PHE A 80 4.00 11.96 -4.35
CA PHE A 80 4.79 11.98 -3.12
C PHE A 80 4.55 13.25 -2.27
N PRO A 81 4.64 14.48 -2.82
CA PRO A 81 4.29 15.69 -2.07
C PRO A 81 2.83 15.73 -1.62
N LEU A 82 1.90 15.22 -2.44
CA LEU A 82 0.49 15.11 -2.08
C LEU A 82 0.33 14.34 -0.76
N VAL A 83 0.91 13.14 -0.68
CA VAL A 83 0.84 12.27 0.51
C VAL A 83 1.59 12.92 1.68
N TYR A 84 2.85 13.31 1.47
CA TYR A 84 3.72 13.82 2.53
C TYR A 84 3.18 15.11 3.17
N VAL A 85 2.78 16.10 2.37
CA VAL A 85 2.31 17.39 2.89
C VAL A 85 0.93 17.24 3.53
N SER A 86 0.03 16.45 2.93
CA SER A 86 -1.28 16.17 3.55
C SER A 86 -1.12 15.49 4.92
N TYR A 87 -0.19 14.53 5.02
CA TYR A 87 0.17 13.89 6.28
C TYR A 87 0.67 14.92 7.32
N ARG A 88 1.62 15.79 6.94
CA ARG A 88 2.19 16.82 7.83
C ARG A 88 1.13 17.81 8.31
N ILE A 89 0.23 18.24 7.42
CA ILE A 89 -0.90 19.12 7.76
C ILE A 89 -1.83 18.43 8.75
N ALA A 90 -2.19 17.16 8.50
CA ALA A 90 -3.08 16.41 9.38
C ALA A 90 -2.47 16.22 10.78
N LYS A 91 -1.20 15.79 10.85
CA LYS A 91 -0.48 15.58 12.11
C LYS A 91 -0.40 16.87 12.93
N LYS A 92 0.11 17.94 12.33
CA LYS A 92 0.28 19.23 13.02
C LYS A 92 -1.05 19.78 13.51
N THR A 93 -2.11 19.67 12.70
CA THR A 93 -3.45 20.17 13.08
C THR A 93 -4.01 19.38 14.26
N TYR A 94 -3.88 18.06 14.23
CA TYR A 94 -4.33 17.21 15.33
C TYR A 94 -3.58 17.51 16.63
N GLU A 95 -2.25 17.63 16.59
CA GLU A 95 -1.42 17.93 17.76
C GLU A 95 -1.79 19.29 18.39
N MET A 96 -2.15 20.30 17.58
CA MET A 96 -2.59 21.61 18.09
C MET A 96 -3.99 21.55 18.74
N GLU A 97 -4.92 20.79 18.16
CA GLU A 97 -6.26 20.61 18.73
C GLU A 97 -6.23 19.80 20.04
N ASP A 98 -5.34 18.80 20.12
CA ASP A 98 -5.10 17.99 21.32
C ASP A 98 -4.58 18.84 22.49
N MET A 99 -3.65 19.76 22.24
CA MET A 99 -3.11 20.67 23.26
C MET A 99 -4.11 21.72 23.76
N SER A 100 -5.15 22.05 22.99
CA SER A 100 -6.09 23.15 23.27
C SER A 100 -7.44 22.70 23.80
N SER A 101 -7.75 21.40 23.74
CA SER A 101 -9.01 20.85 24.25
C SER A 101 -8.86 20.40 25.71
N PRO A 102 -9.89 20.54 26.58
CA PRO A 102 -9.94 19.79 27.83
C PRO A 102 -9.87 18.29 27.49
N PRO A 103 -9.19 17.46 28.31
CA PRO A 103 -8.93 16.07 27.96
C PRO A 103 -10.25 15.34 27.68
N ARG A 104 -10.54 15.13 26.39
CA ARG A 104 -11.52 14.12 25.98
C ARG A 104 -10.89 12.77 26.27
N GLU A 105 -11.68 11.82 26.76
CA GLU A 105 -11.32 10.40 26.67
C GLU A 105 -11.24 10.01 25.18
N MET A 106 -10.14 10.36 24.53
CA MET A 106 -9.72 9.68 23.32
C MET A 106 -9.29 8.30 23.77
N LYS A 107 -9.89 7.23 23.20
CA LYS A 107 -9.25 5.91 23.26
C LYS A 107 -7.81 6.13 22.79
N PRO A 108 -6.80 6.00 23.67
CA PRO A 108 -5.44 6.23 23.27
C PRO A 108 -5.17 5.37 22.05
N PHE A 109 -4.44 5.90 21.08
CA PHE A 109 -3.84 5.00 20.09
C PHE A 109 -2.97 4.02 20.87
N THR A 110 -3.50 2.82 21.09
CA THR A 110 -2.77 1.76 21.76
C THR A 110 -1.83 1.23 20.69
N ALA A 111 -0.59 1.70 20.73
CA ALA A 111 0.50 1.13 19.98
C ALA A 111 0.57 -0.36 20.33
N GLY A 112 -0.04 -1.21 19.49
CA GLY A 112 0.06 -2.65 19.64
C GLY A 112 1.54 -3.05 19.63
N SER A 113 1.90 -4.11 20.37
CA SER A 113 3.30 -4.56 20.37
C SER A 113 3.72 -4.99 18.96
N VAL A 114 4.64 -4.25 18.32
CA VAL A 114 5.11 -4.56 16.95
C VAL A 114 6.28 -5.51 16.91
N ARG A 115 6.99 -5.70 18.03
CA ARG A 115 8.19 -6.55 18.10
C ARG A 115 7.92 -7.99 17.63
N LYS A 116 6.88 -8.64 18.17
CA LYS A 116 6.51 -10.02 17.79
C LYS A 116 6.08 -10.11 16.32
N PRO A 117 5.13 -9.30 15.81
CA PRO A 117 4.77 -9.29 14.40
C PRO A 117 5.96 -9.09 13.45
N VAL A 118 6.85 -8.13 13.73
CA VAL A 118 8.03 -7.87 12.90
C VAL A 118 8.96 -9.09 12.86
N LEU A 119 9.22 -9.73 14.00
CA LEU A 119 10.03 -10.94 14.05
C LEU A 119 9.37 -12.08 13.25
N LEU A 120 8.06 -12.26 13.39
CA LEU A 120 7.30 -13.27 12.65
C LEU A 120 7.27 -12.99 11.14
N GLN A 121 7.31 -11.73 10.70
CA GLN A 121 7.38 -11.36 9.28
C GLN A 121 8.79 -11.51 8.68
N ALA A 122 9.83 -11.43 9.51
CA ALA A 122 11.21 -11.62 9.07
C ALA A 122 11.50 -13.09 8.71
N ILE A 123 10.94 -14.04 9.45
CA ILE A 123 11.12 -15.49 9.22
C ILE A 123 10.79 -15.90 7.76
N PRO A 124 9.58 -15.64 7.21
CA PRO A 124 9.25 -16.03 5.85
C PRO A 124 10.05 -15.27 4.79
N LEU A 125 10.46 -14.01 5.06
CA LEU A 125 11.35 -13.26 4.17
C LEU A 125 12.73 -13.92 4.09
N LEU A 126 13.34 -14.24 5.23
CA LEU A 126 14.64 -14.90 5.27
C LEU A 126 14.58 -16.31 4.68
N ALA A 127 13.49 -17.05 4.93
CA ALA A 127 13.27 -18.36 4.33
C ALA A 127 13.17 -18.27 2.79
N TYR A 128 12.42 -17.30 2.26
CA TYR A 128 12.34 -17.05 0.83
C TYR A 128 13.70 -16.73 0.22
N LEU A 129 14.45 -15.80 0.84
CA LEU A 129 15.78 -15.41 0.37
C LEU A 129 16.77 -16.58 0.39
N LEU A 130 16.69 -17.44 1.40
CA LEU A 130 17.48 -18.66 1.47
C LEU A 130 17.15 -19.61 0.31
N ILE A 131 15.87 -19.86 0.04
CA ILE A 131 15.43 -20.70 -1.08
C ILE A 131 15.93 -20.12 -2.42
N ALA A 132 15.79 -18.81 -2.61
CA ALA A 132 16.28 -18.11 -3.80
C ALA A 132 17.80 -18.22 -3.97
N ALA A 133 18.58 -18.05 -2.91
CA ALA A 133 20.03 -18.19 -2.94
C ALA A 133 20.45 -19.62 -3.28
N LEU A 134 19.81 -20.62 -2.67
CA LEU A 134 20.11 -22.04 -2.92
C LEU A 134 19.72 -22.48 -4.34
N SER A 135 18.71 -21.85 -4.92
CA SER A 135 18.18 -22.19 -6.25
C SER A 135 18.74 -21.32 -7.38
N TRP A 136 19.64 -20.38 -7.08
CA TRP A 136 20.02 -19.29 -7.98
C TRP A 136 20.58 -19.76 -9.32
N ASN A 137 21.45 -20.77 -9.28
CA ASN A 137 22.11 -21.31 -10.48
C ASN A 137 21.19 -22.19 -11.33
N SER A 138 20.06 -22.63 -10.77
CA SER A 138 19.07 -23.45 -11.46
C SER A 138 17.96 -22.62 -12.11
N LEU A 139 17.90 -21.32 -11.83
CA LEU A 139 16.88 -20.42 -12.37
C LEU A 139 17.30 -19.88 -13.75
N PRO A 140 16.37 -19.81 -14.72
CA PRO A 140 16.63 -19.19 -16.02
C PRO A 140 16.88 -17.69 -15.87
N ASP A 141 17.60 -17.09 -16.82
CA ASP A 141 17.88 -15.64 -16.79
C ASP A 141 16.63 -14.77 -16.92
N VAL A 142 15.61 -15.28 -17.59
CA VAL A 142 14.27 -14.69 -17.69
C VAL A 142 13.27 -15.59 -16.99
N VAL A 143 12.51 -15.01 -16.06
CA VAL A 143 11.54 -15.71 -15.21
C VAL A 143 10.13 -15.15 -15.42
N ALA A 144 9.12 -16.00 -15.27
CA ALA A 144 7.72 -15.60 -15.20
C ALA A 144 7.43 -14.91 -13.85
N ILE A 145 6.72 -13.79 -13.91
CA ILE A 145 6.32 -12.97 -12.75
C ILE A 145 4.82 -12.66 -12.72
N HIS A 146 4.08 -12.97 -13.79
CA HIS A 146 2.62 -12.81 -13.88
C HIS A 146 2.02 -13.96 -14.67
N PHE A 147 0.76 -14.29 -14.36
CA PHE A 147 0.02 -15.41 -14.94
C PHE A 147 -1.41 -14.99 -15.28
N ALA A 148 -1.87 -15.38 -16.47
CA ALA A 148 -3.26 -15.28 -16.88
C ALA A 148 -4.14 -16.24 -16.06
N MET A 149 -5.48 -16.06 -16.13
CA MET A 149 -6.45 -16.84 -15.33
C MET A 149 -6.45 -18.34 -15.61
N ASP A 150 -5.93 -18.78 -16.75
CA ASP A 150 -5.77 -20.19 -17.11
C ASP A 150 -4.46 -20.81 -16.57
N GLY A 151 -3.60 -19.99 -15.95
CA GLY A 151 -2.31 -20.37 -15.41
C GLY A 151 -1.15 -20.27 -16.40
N THR A 152 -1.36 -19.69 -17.59
CA THR A 152 -0.29 -19.42 -18.55
C THR A 152 0.52 -18.18 -18.12
N PRO A 153 1.86 -18.21 -18.19
CA PRO A 153 2.66 -17.03 -17.88
C PRO A 153 2.53 -15.99 -19.00
N ASP A 154 2.19 -14.75 -18.66
CA ASP A 154 1.98 -13.63 -19.59
C ASP A 154 2.79 -12.37 -19.22
N GLY A 155 3.57 -12.42 -18.12
CA GLY A 155 4.50 -11.38 -17.73
C GLY A 155 5.84 -11.95 -17.26
N PHE A 156 6.93 -11.34 -17.72
CA PHE A 156 8.29 -11.83 -17.52
C PHE A 156 9.25 -10.72 -17.08
N ALA A 157 10.31 -11.09 -16.39
CA ALA A 157 11.40 -10.20 -16.02
C ALA A 157 12.73 -10.94 -15.91
N GLY A 158 13.85 -10.22 -15.87
CA GLY A 158 15.15 -10.82 -15.54
C GLY A 158 15.15 -11.38 -14.12
N LYS A 159 15.85 -12.50 -13.86
CA LYS A 159 15.82 -13.21 -12.56
C LYS A 159 16.20 -12.35 -11.36
N VAL A 160 17.12 -11.39 -11.54
CA VAL A 160 17.45 -10.41 -10.49
C VAL A 160 16.23 -9.60 -10.08
N VAL A 161 15.44 -9.14 -11.04
CA VAL A 161 14.25 -8.35 -10.76
C VAL A 161 13.12 -9.22 -10.23
N GLY A 162 12.82 -10.33 -10.93
CA GLY A 162 11.65 -11.18 -10.66
C GLY A 162 11.77 -12.06 -9.41
N ILE A 163 12.98 -12.52 -9.06
CA ILE A 163 13.22 -13.40 -7.91
C ILE A 163 13.78 -12.63 -6.71
N LEU A 164 14.64 -11.64 -6.93
CA LEU A 164 15.26 -10.93 -5.80
C LEU A 164 14.54 -9.60 -5.48
N VAL A 165 14.52 -8.65 -6.42
CA VAL A 165 14.11 -7.27 -6.13
C VAL A 165 12.63 -7.15 -5.79
N ILE A 166 11.72 -7.65 -6.65
CA ILE A 166 10.28 -7.49 -6.44
C ILE A 166 9.82 -8.18 -5.14
N PRO A 167 10.12 -9.48 -4.91
CA PRO A 167 9.68 -10.18 -3.70
C PRO A 167 10.24 -9.55 -2.42
N THR A 168 11.54 -9.23 -2.40
CA THR A 168 12.19 -8.59 -1.24
C THR A 168 11.58 -7.23 -0.94
N ALA A 169 11.39 -6.39 -1.96
CA ALA A 169 10.83 -5.05 -1.76
C ALA A 169 9.39 -5.12 -1.20
N MET A 170 8.54 -5.99 -1.75
CA MET A 170 7.14 -6.12 -1.30
C MET A 170 7.04 -6.70 0.11
N MET A 171 7.84 -7.72 0.44
CA MET A 171 7.87 -8.32 1.77
C MET A 171 8.52 -7.40 2.82
N LEU A 172 9.54 -6.61 2.43
CA LEU A 172 10.14 -5.59 3.30
C LEU A 172 9.16 -4.44 3.55
N ALA A 173 8.39 -4.03 2.53
CA ALA A 173 7.37 -3.00 2.69
C ALA A 173 6.34 -3.37 3.78
N MET A 174 5.93 -4.64 3.87
CA MET A 174 5.02 -5.10 4.94
C MET A 174 5.65 -5.05 6.34
N VAL A 175 6.94 -5.40 6.45
CA VAL A 175 7.70 -5.27 7.72
C VAL A 175 7.76 -3.81 8.14
N VAL A 176 8.06 -2.92 7.19
CA VAL A 176 8.12 -1.47 7.41
C VAL A 176 6.75 -0.94 7.84
N LEU A 177 5.67 -1.27 7.13
CA LEU A 177 4.30 -0.87 7.49
C LEU A 177 3.93 -1.32 8.90
N THR A 178 4.33 -2.53 9.29
CA THR A 178 4.10 -3.07 10.64
C THR A 178 4.93 -2.33 11.69
N ALA A 179 6.19 -2.01 11.41
CA ALA A 179 7.02 -1.23 12.33
C ALA A 179 6.47 0.20 12.54
N PHE A 180 5.92 0.81 11.49
CA PHE A 180 5.32 2.14 11.56
C PHE A 180 3.91 2.13 12.20
N SER A 181 3.18 1.02 12.13
CA SER A 181 1.81 0.93 12.64
C SER A 181 1.67 1.04 14.17
N ALA A 182 2.77 1.09 14.92
CA ALA A 182 2.78 1.35 16.36
C ALA A 182 3.31 2.73 16.74
N ARG A 183 3.83 3.51 15.79
CA ARG A 183 4.37 4.85 16.07
C ARG A 183 3.40 5.94 15.68
N GLU A 184 2.73 5.73 14.55
CA GLU A 184 1.84 6.71 13.97
C GLU A 184 0.60 6.00 13.43
N PRO A 185 -0.57 6.64 13.48
CA PRO A 185 -1.75 6.06 12.90
C PRO A 185 -1.53 6.01 11.37
N LEU A 186 -1.57 4.80 10.81
CA LEU A 186 -1.22 4.50 9.41
C LEU A 186 -1.86 5.48 8.42
N ILE A 187 -1.15 5.71 7.30
CA ILE A 187 -1.64 6.49 6.15
C ILE A 187 -2.98 5.94 5.63
N LEU A 188 -3.28 4.66 5.87
CA LEU A 188 -4.60 4.08 5.68
C LEU A 188 -5.06 3.50 7.02
N ARG A 189 -6.12 4.06 7.62
CA ARG A 189 -6.71 3.46 8.83
C ARG A 189 -7.53 2.24 8.41
N LEU A 190 -7.03 1.05 8.75
CA LEU A 190 -7.84 -0.17 8.63
C LEU A 190 -8.91 -0.16 9.72
N PRO A 191 -10.15 -0.61 9.44
CA PRO A 191 -11.23 -0.70 10.42
C PRO A 191 -11.05 -1.92 11.35
N VAL A 192 -9.84 -2.12 11.87
CA VAL A 192 -9.47 -3.23 12.77
C VAL A 192 -8.55 -2.73 13.88
N ASP A 193 -8.73 -3.25 15.08
CA ASP A 193 -7.94 -2.84 16.25
C ASP A 193 -6.50 -3.37 16.23
N ARG A 194 -6.23 -4.44 15.47
CA ARG A 194 -4.91 -5.09 15.40
C ARG A 194 -4.42 -5.22 13.94
N PRO A 195 -4.11 -4.12 13.25
CA PRO A 195 -3.71 -4.12 11.84
C PRO A 195 -2.45 -4.96 11.57
N GLN A 196 -1.54 -5.08 12.54
CA GLN A 196 -0.34 -5.91 12.47
C GLN A 196 -0.65 -7.40 12.22
N VAL A 197 -1.81 -7.91 12.63
CA VAL A 197 -2.22 -9.30 12.37
C VAL A 197 -2.61 -9.47 10.90
N ALA A 198 -3.33 -8.50 10.33
CA ALA A 198 -3.65 -8.48 8.91
C ALA A 198 -2.39 -8.34 8.05
N PHE A 199 -1.43 -7.50 8.46
CA PHE A 199 -0.13 -7.38 7.79
C PHE A 199 0.71 -8.65 7.87
N LEU A 200 0.70 -9.35 9.01
CA LEU A 200 1.34 -10.66 9.11
C LEU A 200 0.68 -11.68 8.18
N ALA A 201 -0.66 -11.74 8.12
CA ALA A 201 -1.36 -12.64 7.20
C ALA A 201 -1.03 -12.33 5.73
N MET A 202 -0.98 -11.04 5.37
CA MET A 202 -0.56 -10.60 4.03
C MET A 202 0.91 -10.99 3.74
N GLN A 203 1.82 -10.85 4.70
CA GLN A 203 3.21 -11.28 4.56
C GLN A 203 3.31 -12.78 4.26
N MET A 204 2.53 -13.61 4.95
CA MET A 204 2.50 -15.05 4.71
C MET A 204 1.98 -15.39 3.31
N LEU A 205 0.92 -14.71 2.85
CA LEU A 205 0.42 -14.84 1.49
C LEU A 205 1.50 -14.46 0.46
N LEU A 206 2.14 -13.30 0.61
CA LEU A 206 3.20 -12.85 -0.31
C LEU A 206 4.35 -13.85 -0.35
N ALA A 207 4.83 -14.30 0.81
CA ALA A 207 5.89 -15.31 0.90
C ALA A 207 5.51 -16.61 0.18
N ALA A 208 4.28 -17.10 0.39
CA ALA A 208 3.79 -18.31 -0.24
C ALA A 208 3.70 -18.15 -1.76
N VAL A 209 3.11 -17.07 -2.26
CA VAL A 209 2.99 -16.79 -3.71
C VAL A 209 4.37 -16.69 -4.33
N PHE A 210 5.28 -15.89 -3.80
CA PHE A 210 6.63 -15.75 -4.36
C PHE A 210 7.43 -17.05 -4.32
N THR A 211 7.27 -17.86 -3.28
CA THR A 211 7.92 -19.18 -3.21
C THR A 211 7.36 -20.12 -4.27
N VAL A 212 6.04 -20.18 -4.46
CA VAL A 212 5.43 -21.03 -5.50
C VAL A 212 5.76 -20.52 -6.91
N THR A 213 5.85 -19.20 -7.12
CA THR A 213 6.34 -18.62 -8.38
C THR A 213 7.81 -18.95 -8.65
N LEU A 214 8.66 -18.95 -7.63
CA LEU A 214 10.05 -19.39 -7.76
C LEU A 214 10.10 -20.88 -8.15
N ILE A 215 9.34 -21.73 -7.46
CA ILE A 215 9.25 -23.17 -7.74
C ILE A 215 8.68 -23.42 -9.15
N TYR A 216 7.75 -22.59 -9.63
CA TYR A 216 7.28 -22.62 -11.01
C TYR A 216 8.42 -22.37 -12.00
N ASN A 217 9.25 -21.37 -11.74
CA ASN A 217 10.40 -21.02 -12.59
C ASN A 217 11.51 -22.08 -12.56
N LEU A 218 11.49 -22.99 -11.58
CA LEU A 218 12.33 -24.21 -11.57
C LEU A 218 11.69 -25.36 -12.38
N GLY A 219 10.51 -25.17 -12.95
CA GLY A 219 9.78 -26.19 -13.71
C GLY A 219 9.11 -27.26 -12.84
N LEU A 220 8.96 -27.02 -11.54
CA LEU A 220 8.50 -28.03 -10.58
C LEU A 220 6.99 -28.00 -10.31
N VAL A 221 6.32 -26.89 -10.62
CA VAL A 221 4.86 -26.74 -10.46
C VAL A 221 4.26 -26.02 -11.67
N SER A 222 2.93 -26.09 -11.81
CA SER A 222 2.20 -25.37 -12.86
C SER A 222 1.85 -23.94 -12.45
N GLY A 223 1.60 -23.05 -13.41
CA GLY A 223 1.14 -21.70 -13.11
C GLY A 223 -0.24 -21.68 -12.42
N LYS A 224 -1.06 -22.72 -12.60
CA LYS A 224 -2.30 -22.91 -11.84
C LYS A 224 -2.04 -23.04 -10.33
N ALA A 225 -0.92 -23.64 -9.91
CA ALA A 225 -0.55 -23.71 -8.50
C ALA A 225 -0.31 -22.30 -7.93
N VAL A 226 0.36 -21.42 -8.69
CA VAL A 226 0.58 -20.01 -8.31
C VAL A 226 -0.77 -19.31 -8.12
N LEU A 227 -1.71 -19.46 -9.06
CA LEU A 227 -3.05 -18.86 -8.96
C LEU A 227 -3.83 -19.39 -7.75
N VAL A 228 -3.84 -20.71 -7.54
CA VAL A 228 -4.55 -21.32 -6.40
C VAL A 228 -3.98 -20.81 -5.08
N THR A 229 -2.65 -20.70 -4.94
CA THR A 229 -2.03 -20.11 -3.75
C THR A 229 -2.43 -18.64 -3.56
N ALA A 230 -2.42 -17.84 -4.63
CA ALA A 230 -2.80 -16.43 -4.56
C ALA A 230 -4.26 -16.24 -4.15
N PHE A 231 -5.19 -16.93 -4.80
CA PHE A 231 -6.63 -16.79 -4.53
C PHE A 231 -7.00 -17.34 -3.14
N SER A 232 -6.52 -18.53 -2.79
CA SER A 232 -6.81 -19.12 -1.48
C SER A 232 -6.24 -18.28 -0.33
N GLY A 233 -5.01 -17.78 -0.48
CA GLY A 233 -4.42 -16.91 0.52
C GLY A 233 -5.09 -15.53 0.58
N LEU A 234 -5.57 -14.98 -0.53
CA LEU A 234 -6.37 -13.74 -0.52
C LEU A 234 -7.68 -13.93 0.25
N VAL A 235 -8.40 -15.04 0.00
CA VAL A 235 -9.60 -15.40 0.76
C VAL A 235 -9.26 -15.53 2.25
N PHE A 236 -8.17 -16.20 2.60
CA PHE A 236 -7.73 -16.32 3.99
C PHE A 236 -7.45 -14.95 4.64
N VAL A 237 -6.72 -14.05 3.96
CA VAL A 237 -6.46 -12.69 4.46
C VAL A 237 -7.76 -11.92 4.66
N LEU A 238 -8.73 -12.03 3.74
CA LEU A 238 -10.04 -11.41 3.88
C LEU A 238 -10.79 -11.94 5.11
N LEU A 239 -10.77 -13.25 5.33
CA LEU A 239 -11.38 -13.87 6.52
C LEU A 239 -10.72 -13.37 7.81
N VAL A 240 -9.40 -13.22 7.83
CA VAL A 240 -8.67 -12.64 8.97
C VAL A 240 -9.11 -11.20 9.23
N VAL A 241 -9.22 -10.38 8.19
CA VAL A 241 -9.67 -8.98 8.32
C VAL A 241 -11.11 -8.90 8.85
N VAL A 242 -12.02 -9.73 8.33
CA VAL A 242 -13.43 -9.78 8.78
C VAL A 242 -13.52 -10.27 10.23
N TRP A 243 -12.72 -11.26 10.61
CA TRP A 243 -12.66 -11.73 11.99
C TRP A 243 -12.14 -10.64 12.94
N LEU A 244 -11.10 -9.92 12.53
CA LEU A 244 -10.56 -8.80 13.30
C LEU A 244 -11.59 -7.66 13.45
N SER A 245 -12.35 -7.32 12.41
CA SER A 245 -13.35 -6.26 12.50
C SER A 245 -14.51 -6.61 13.42
N ARG A 246 -14.88 -7.91 13.51
CA ARG A 246 -15.96 -8.38 14.40
C ARG A 246 -15.54 -8.52 15.86
N SER A 247 -14.26 -8.79 16.11
CA SER A 247 -13.71 -8.94 17.48
C SER A 247 -13.31 -7.61 18.14
N SER A 248 -13.48 -6.50 17.42
CA SER A 248 -13.18 -5.13 17.86
C SER A 248 -14.41 -4.39 18.44
N GLY A 249 -15.58 -5.04 18.47
CA GLY A 249 -16.84 -4.52 19.04
C GLY A 249 -17.26 -5.32 20.26
#